data_AF-A0A0D2IJX9-F1
#
_entry.id   AF-A0A0D2IJX9-F1
#
_cell.length_a   1.000
_cell.length_b   1.000
_cell.length_c   1.000
_cell.angle_alpha   90.00
_cell.angle_beta   90.00
_cell.angle_gamma   90.00
#
_symmetry.space_group_name_H-M   'P 1'
#
loop_
_entity.id
_entity.type
_entity.pdbx_description
1 polymer ?
#
loop_
_entity_poly.entity_id
_entity_poly.type
_entity_poly.pdbx_seq_one_letter_code
_entity_poly.pdbx_strand_id
1 'polypeptide(L)'
;MADSLCFRDAFLRTQSAAPEVTTPRITQEEYLRHLVRHMCSVRHPSDSKRDHFVFQFEPVGNCLRELALNDDYEPLNEAEAQQYHQLLVAALHGDLETVTSTFDAVRQLRAPNLDPLQPVAAVGARAGHMSIVNFALSRGAKRNRRQRSQ
;
A
#
# COMPACT_ATOMS: atom_id res chain seq x y z
N MET A 1 2.89 -15.90 16.38
CA MET A 1 1.60 -15.38 15.91
C MET A 1 1.94 -14.09 15.17
N ALA A 2 1.79 -14.06 13.85
CA ALA A 2 2.51 -13.10 13.01
C ALA A 2 1.95 -11.66 13.16
N ASP A 3 2.70 -10.82 13.86
CA ASP A 3 2.44 -9.41 14.21
C ASP A 3 2.25 -8.50 12.98
N SER A 4 1.06 -8.46 12.39
CA SER A 4 0.65 -7.31 11.58
C SER A 4 -0.06 -6.29 12.46
N LEU A 5 0.25 -5.02 12.29
CA LEU A 5 -0.55 -3.93 12.87
C LEU A 5 -1.74 -3.65 11.94
N CYS A 6 -2.88 -3.23 12.49
CA CYS A 6 -3.99 -2.74 11.66
C CYS A 6 -3.56 -1.49 10.87
N PHE A 7 -4.28 -1.14 9.79
CA PHE A 7 -3.90 -0.01 8.92
C PHE A 7 -3.67 1.30 9.70
N ARG A 8 -4.53 1.59 10.67
CA ARG A 8 -4.47 2.80 11.51
C ARG A 8 -3.24 2.80 12.41
N ASP A 9 -3.01 1.70 13.14
CA ASP A 9 -1.89 1.61 14.07
C ASP A 9 -0.56 1.65 13.34
N ALA A 10 -0.46 0.96 12.19
CA ALA A 10 0.71 1.03 11.33
C ALA A 10 1.01 2.48 10.92
N PHE A 11 0.00 3.23 10.49
CA PHE A 11 0.18 4.63 10.11
C PHE A 11 0.59 5.52 11.28
N LEU A 12 -0.08 5.41 12.43
CA LEU A 12 0.25 6.21 13.62
C LEU A 12 1.70 5.97 14.08
N ARG A 13 2.20 4.73 14.00
CA ARG A 13 3.60 4.41 14.33
C ARG A 13 4.62 4.95 13.34
N THR A 14 4.22 5.41 12.15
CA THR A 14 5.12 6.15 11.24
C THR A 14 5.26 7.63 11.60
N GLN A 15 4.19 8.22 12.17
CA GLN A 15 4.09 9.67 12.38
C GLN A 15 4.61 10.19 13.72
N SER A 16 4.80 9.35 14.75
CA SER A 16 5.35 9.77 16.07
C SER A 16 4.72 11.06 16.63
N ALA A 17 3.43 11.03 16.99
CA ALA A 17 2.82 12.15 17.74
C ALA A 17 1.67 11.72 18.68
N ALA A 18 1.68 10.49 19.19
CA ALA A 18 0.79 10.12 20.30
C ALA A 18 1.61 10.18 21.61
N PRO A 19 1.31 11.11 22.53
CA PRO A 19 2.09 11.29 23.76
C PRO A 19 1.95 10.15 24.79
N GLU A 20 1.10 9.14 24.56
CA GLU A 20 0.72 8.17 25.59
C GLU A 20 1.06 6.71 25.27
N VAL A 21 1.76 6.40 24.18
CA VAL A 21 2.03 5.01 23.82
C VAL A 21 3.52 4.76 23.61
N THR A 22 4.10 3.97 24.51
CA THR A 22 5.46 3.38 24.50
C THR A 22 5.70 2.41 23.32
N THR A 23 5.05 2.62 22.18
CA THR A 23 5.22 1.75 21.01
C THR A 23 6.36 2.23 20.12
N PRO A 24 7.24 1.32 19.66
CA PRO A 24 8.37 1.68 18.81
C PRO A 24 7.88 2.23 17.47
N ARG A 25 8.57 3.26 16.99
CA ARG A 25 8.37 3.85 15.65
C ARG A 25 8.75 2.81 14.59
N ILE A 26 7.98 2.76 13.51
CA ILE A 26 8.27 1.90 12.37
C ILE A 26 8.73 2.74 11.16
N THR A 27 9.57 2.14 10.33
CA THR A 27 10.02 2.69 9.06
C THR A 27 8.91 2.65 7.99
N GLN A 28 9.13 3.35 6.86
CA GLN A 28 8.19 3.31 5.73
C GLN A 28 8.14 1.91 5.08
N GLU A 29 9.24 1.17 5.04
CA GLU A 29 9.27 -0.20 4.54
C GLU A 29 8.48 -1.17 5.43
N GLU A 30 8.64 -1.04 6.76
CA GLU A 30 7.88 -1.82 7.74
C GLU A 30 6.40 -1.48 7.69
N TYR A 31 6.07 -0.20 7.49
CA TYR A 31 4.70 0.24 7.25
C TYR A 31 4.09 -0.49 6.04
N LEU A 32 4.77 -0.46 4.88
CA LEU A 32 4.31 -1.17 3.68
C LEU A 32 4.16 -2.68 3.92
N ARG A 33 5.07 -3.29 4.70
CA ARG A 33 4.99 -4.71 5.06
C ARG A 33 3.71 -5.01 5.85
N HIS A 34 3.36 -4.17 6.82
CA HIS A 34 2.11 -4.32 7.56
C HIS A 34 0.89 -4.18 6.66
N LEU A 35 0.91 -3.26 5.70
CA LEU A 35 -0.19 -3.09 4.76
C LEU A 35 -0.40 -4.32 3.88
N VAL A 36 0.67 -4.81 3.26
CA VAL A 36 0.62 -5.97 2.34
C VAL A 36 0.19 -7.25 3.07
N ARG A 37 0.49 -7.42 4.36
CA ARG A 37 0.01 -8.57 5.13
C ARG A 37 -1.53 -8.68 5.18
N HIS A 38 -2.26 -7.58 5.04
CA HIS A 38 -3.72 -7.65 4.95
C HIS A 38 -4.18 -8.31 3.65
N MET A 39 -3.37 -8.30 2.59
CA MET A 39 -3.66 -9.01 1.35
C MET A 39 -3.59 -10.54 1.52
N CYS A 40 -2.94 -11.03 2.57
CA CYS A 40 -2.90 -12.45 2.96
C CYS A 40 -4.09 -12.87 3.86
N SER A 41 -5.25 -12.21 3.75
CA SER A 41 -6.43 -12.40 4.61
C SER A 41 -6.25 -12.07 6.10
N VAL A 42 -5.17 -11.38 6.48
CA VAL A 42 -5.09 -10.86 7.84
C VAL A 42 -6.08 -9.70 7.96
N ARG A 43 -7.08 -9.85 8.84
CA ARG A 43 -8.12 -8.87 9.09
C ARG A 43 -8.19 -8.61 10.59
N HIS A 44 -7.99 -7.36 10.98
CA HIS A 44 -8.25 -6.89 12.33
C HIS A 44 -9.69 -6.37 12.42
N PRO A 45 -10.36 -6.50 13.58
CA PRO A 45 -11.68 -5.90 13.81
C PRO A 45 -11.73 -4.38 13.55
N SER A 46 -10.57 -3.72 13.58
CA SER A 46 -10.44 -2.28 13.31
C SER A 46 -10.30 -1.93 11.81
N ASP A 47 -9.96 -2.87 10.93
CA ASP A 47 -9.73 -2.58 9.50
C ASP A 47 -11.03 -2.26 8.75
N SER A 48 -12.14 -2.86 9.17
CA SER A 48 -13.48 -2.65 8.61
C SER A 48 -14.11 -1.32 9.02
N LYS A 49 -13.57 -0.66 10.07
CA LYS A 49 -14.02 0.68 10.46
C LYS A 49 -13.49 1.69 9.47
N ARG A 50 -14.39 2.41 8.78
CA ARG A 50 -14.03 3.59 7.98
C ARG A 50 -13.54 4.69 8.91
N ASP A 51 -12.25 4.71 9.20
CA ASP A 51 -11.62 5.85 9.83
C ASP A 51 -11.40 6.93 8.75
N HIS A 52 -12.42 7.79 8.57
CA HIS A 52 -12.39 8.89 7.60
C HIS A 52 -11.22 9.86 7.84
N PHE A 53 -10.69 9.94 9.06
CA PHE A 53 -9.68 10.94 9.39
C PHE A 53 -8.28 10.55 8.92
N VAL A 54 -7.93 9.26 9.00
CA VAL A 54 -6.59 8.77 8.65
C VAL A 54 -6.41 8.59 7.14
N PHE A 55 -7.40 7.99 6.46
CA PHE A 55 -7.25 7.58 5.06
C PHE A 55 -7.64 8.67 4.05
N GLN A 56 -8.24 9.78 4.49
CA GLN A 56 -8.48 10.94 3.63
C GLN A 56 -7.17 11.65 3.25
N PHE A 57 -6.14 11.56 4.10
CA PHE A 57 -4.86 12.26 3.91
C PHE A 57 -3.67 11.33 3.64
N GLU A 58 -3.84 10.02 3.78
CA GLU A 58 -2.80 9.02 3.47
C GLU A 58 -3.20 8.22 2.21
N PRO A 59 -2.60 8.52 1.03
CA PRO A 59 -3.02 7.90 -0.22
C PRO A 59 -2.54 6.45 -0.39
N VAL A 60 -1.42 6.05 0.21
CA VAL A 60 -0.81 4.72 0.01
C VAL A 60 -1.59 3.64 0.74
N GLY A 61 -1.74 3.81 2.05
CA GLY A 61 -2.60 3.09 2.96
C GLY A 61 -4.04 3.07 2.51
N ASN A 62 -4.62 4.16 1.98
CA ASN A 62 -5.98 4.09 1.45
C ASN A 62 -6.06 3.16 0.23
N CYS A 63 -5.15 3.28 -0.74
CA CYS A 63 -5.15 2.40 -1.92
C CYS A 63 -4.99 0.92 -1.53
N LEU A 64 -4.05 0.61 -0.64
CA LEU A 64 -3.79 -0.76 -0.20
C LEU A 64 -4.92 -1.31 0.67
N ARG A 65 -5.56 -0.46 1.47
CA ARG A 65 -6.75 -0.83 2.25
C ARG A 65 -7.93 -1.14 1.35
N GLU A 66 -8.21 -0.31 0.34
CA GLU A 66 -9.30 -0.56 -0.62
C GLU A 66 -9.08 -1.87 -1.37
N LEU A 67 -7.85 -2.14 -1.82
CA LEU A 67 -7.49 -3.40 -2.46
C LEU A 67 -7.63 -4.58 -1.49
N ALA A 68 -7.04 -4.48 -0.30
CA ALA A 68 -7.05 -5.56 0.67
C ALA A 68 -8.45 -5.83 1.23
N LEU A 69 -9.35 -4.85 1.31
CA LEU A 69 -10.71 -5.04 1.81
C LEU A 69 -11.71 -5.37 0.70
N ASN A 70 -11.28 -5.43 -0.56
CA ASN A 70 -12.14 -5.92 -1.62
C ASN A 70 -12.33 -7.44 -1.47
N ASP A 71 -13.54 -7.96 -1.67
CA ASP A 71 -13.83 -9.40 -1.58
C ASP A 71 -13.51 -10.14 -2.89
N ASP A 72 -13.13 -9.39 -3.92
CA ASP A 72 -13.03 -9.88 -5.30
C ASP A 72 -11.67 -10.51 -5.65
N TYR A 73 -10.85 -10.90 -4.66
CA TYR A 73 -9.52 -11.45 -4.92
C TYR A 73 -9.18 -12.66 -4.05
N GLU A 74 -8.43 -13.60 -4.62
CA GLU A 74 -7.85 -14.72 -3.86
C GLU A 74 -6.71 -14.19 -2.97
N PRO A 75 -6.70 -14.50 -1.67
CA PRO A 75 -5.65 -14.04 -0.76
C PRO A 75 -4.25 -14.44 -1.22
N LEU A 76 -3.31 -13.51 -1.13
CA LEU A 76 -1.92 -13.78 -1.47
C LEU A 76 -1.31 -14.77 -0.49
N ASN A 77 -0.49 -15.70 -0.98
CA ASN A 77 0.42 -16.45 -0.12
C ASN A 77 1.63 -15.58 0.30
N GLU A 78 2.48 -16.10 1.19
CA GLU A 78 3.62 -15.35 1.71
C GLU A 78 4.64 -14.93 0.64
N ALA A 79 4.90 -15.76 -0.36
CA ALA A 79 5.83 -15.44 -1.45
C ALA A 79 5.26 -14.36 -2.38
N GLU A 80 3.98 -14.46 -2.73
CA GLU A 80 3.27 -13.47 -3.55
C GLU A 80 3.20 -12.12 -2.82
N ALA A 81 2.93 -12.14 -1.51
CA ALA A 81 2.93 -10.94 -0.67
C ALA A 81 4.33 -10.33 -0.55
N GLN A 82 5.38 -11.14 -0.43
CA GLN A 82 6.76 -10.66 -0.43
C GLN A 82 7.11 -9.98 -1.75
N GLN A 83 6.68 -10.55 -2.88
CA GLN A 83 6.89 -9.97 -4.20
C GLN A 83 6.13 -8.65 -4.39
N TYR A 84 4.88 -8.59 -3.90
CA TYR A 84 4.10 -7.35 -3.89
C TYR A 84 4.75 -6.27 -2.99
N HIS A 85 5.24 -6.65 -1.81
CA HIS A 85 5.99 -5.76 -0.91
C HIS A 85 7.27 -5.23 -1.58
N GLN A 86 8.04 -6.10 -2.25
CA GLN A 86 9.24 -5.71 -2.97
C GLN A 86 8.95 -4.67 -4.07
N LEU A 87 7.86 -4.82 -4.81
CA LEU A 87 7.43 -3.83 -5.80
C LEU A 87 7.20 -2.44 -5.15
N LEU A 88 6.51 -2.40 -4.01
CA LEU A 88 6.24 -1.14 -3.31
C LEU A 88 7.50 -0.52 -2.70
N VAL A 89 8.43 -1.34 -2.19
CA VAL A 89 9.73 -0.85 -1.70
C VAL A 89 10.58 -0.29 -2.83
N ALA A 90 10.62 -0.93 -3.99
CA ALA A 90 11.30 -0.39 -5.17
C ALA A 90 10.71 0.96 -5.59
N ALA A 91 9.37 1.10 -5.56
CA ALA A 91 8.70 2.36 -5.80
C ALA A 91 9.03 3.43 -4.75
N LEU A 92 9.18 3.04 -3.48
CA LEU A 92 9.56 3.91 -2.37
C LEU A 92 10.98 4.45 -2.53
N HIS A 93 11.89 3.66 -3.10
CA HIS A 93 13.29 4.03 -3.36
C HIS A 93 13.52 4.67 -4.74
N GLY A 94 12.49 4.69 -5.60
CA GLY A 94 12.61 5.26 -6.94
C GLY A 94 13.35 4.38 -7.95
N ASP A 95 13.50 3.09 -7.63
CA ASP A 95 14.16 2.10 -8.50
C ASP A 95 13.22 1.68 -9.64
N LEU A 96 13.26 2.43 -10.73
CA LEU A 96 12.40 2.21 -11.89
C LEU A 96 12.67 0.86 -12.59
N GLU A 97 13.91 0.39 -12.57
CA GLU A 97 14.29 -0.88 -13.20
C GLU A 97 13.65 -2.05 -12.45
N THR A 98 13.81 -2.10 -11.13
CA THR A 98 13.18 -3.11 -10.28
C THR A 98 11.65 -2.98 -10.29
N VAL A 99 11.11 -1.76 -10.32
CA VAL A 99 9.66 -1.55 -10.47
C VAL A 99 9.17 -2.16 -11.77
N THR A 100 9.85 -1.91 -12.89
CA THR A 100 9.42 -2.42 -14.21
C THR A 100 9.44 -3.95 -14.25
N SER A 101 10.54 -4.57 -13.80
CA SER A 101 10.70 -6.02 -13.82
C SER A 101 9.73 -6.73 -12.85
N THR A 102 9.57 -6.20 -11.64
CA THR A 102 8.72 -6.81 -10.60
C THR A 102 7.24 -6.59 -10.90
N PHE A 103 6.87 -5.46 -11.52
CA PHE A 103 5.47 -5.14 -11.83
C PHE A 103 4.83 -6.18 -12.74
N ASP A 104 5.52 -6.61 -13.80
CA ASP A 104 5.00 -7.61 -14.72
C ASP A 104 4.82 -8.97 -14.05
N ALA A 105 5.72 -9.32 -13.13
CA ALA A 105 5.60 -10.54 -12.35
C ALA A 105 4.46 -10.47 -11.31
N VAL A 106 4.21 -9.30 -10.69
CA VAL A 106 3.07 -9.08 -9.77
C VAL A 106 1.73 -9.20 -10.49
N ARG A 107 1.65 -8.84 -11.76
CA ARG A 107 0.41 -9.01 -12.57
C ARG A 107 0.12 -10.46 -12.94
N GLN A 108 1.07 -11.37 -12.76
CA GLN A 108 0.93 -12.80 -13.02
C GLN A 108 0.61 -13.60 -11.75
N LEU A 109 0.45 -12.94 -10.61
CA LEU A 109 0.03 -13.57 -9.36
C LEU A 109 -1.37 -14.17 -9.48
N ARG A 110 -1.71 -15.10 -8.58
CA ARG A 110 -3.02 -15.77 -8.57
C ARG A 110 -4.21 -14.84 -8.29
N ALA A 111 -3.93 -13.62 -7.81
CA ALA A 111 -4.92 -12.57 -7.55
C ALA A 111 -4.93 -11.51 -8.67
N PRO A 112 -5.49 -11.80 -9.87
CA PRO A 112 -5.39 -10.90 -11.03
C PRO A 112 -6.14 -9.57 -10.85
N ASN A 113 -7.10 -9.51 -9.91
CA ASN A 113 -7.86 -8.30 -9.57
C ASN A 113 -7.09 -7.35 -8.64
N LEU A 114 -5.94 -7.80 -8.12
CA LEU A 114 -5.06 -6.99 -7.28
C LEU A 114 -4.14 -6.13 -8.15
N ASP A 115 -4.66 -5.01 -8.64
CA ASP A 115 -3.92 -4.10 -9.51
C ASP A 115 -2.92 -3.21 -8.73
N PRO A 116 -1.59 -3.37 -8.94
CA PRO A 116 -0.59 -2.59 -8.24
C PRO A 116 -0.39 -1.16 -8.76
N LEU A 117 -1.03 -0.77 -9.88
CA LEU A 117 -0.81 0.54 -10.51
C LEU A 117 -1.07 1.71 -9.57
N GLN A 118 -2.21 1.70 -8.87
CA GLN A 118 -2.60 2.79 -8.00
C GLN A 118 -1.70 2.88 -6.75
N PRO A 119 -1.39 1.77 -6.05
CA PRO A 119 -0.39 1.78 -4.98
C PRO A 119 1.00 2.25 -5.42
N VAL A 120 1.52 1.78 -6.56
CA VAL A 120 2.85 2.18 -7.08
C VAL A 120 2.87 3.68 -7.37
N ALA A 121 1.83 4.22 -8.00
CA ALA A 121 1.70 5.66 -8.24
C ALA A 121 1.68 6.47 -6.92
N ALA A 122 0.92 6.00 -5.92
CA ALA A 122 0.80 6.67 -4.64
C ALA A 122 2.12 6.68 -3.85
N VAL A 123 2.83 5.54 -3.84
CA VAL A 123 4.14 5.42 -3.17
C VAL A 123 5.17 6.31 -3.85
N GLY A 124 5.28 6.24 -5.18
CA GLY A 124 6.21 7.08 -5.94
C GLY A 124 5.93 8.57 -5.74
N ALA A 125 4.65 8.99 -5.74
CA ALA A 125 4.27 10.38 -5.50
C ALA A 125 4.64 10.84 -4.08
N ARG A 126 4.39 9.99 -3.07
CA ARG A 126 4.73 10.28 -1.67
C ARG A 126 6.24 10.40 -1.46
N ALA A 127 7.03 9.60 -2.17
CA ALA A 127 8.49 9.63 -2.11
C ALA A 127 9.13 10.69 -3.05
N GLY A 128 8.34 11.34 -3.92
CA GLY A 128 8.83 12.34 -4.86
C GLY A 128 9.47 11.77 -6.13
N HIS A 129 9.32 10.48 -6.40
CA HIS A 129 9.90 9.79 -7.56
C HIS A 129 8.98 9.89 -8.79
N MET A 130 9.08 11.02 -9.50
CA MET A 130 8.25 11.28 -10.68
C MET A 130 8.42 10.26 -11.81
N SER A 131 9.58 9.61 -11.93
CA SER A 131 9.81 8.50 -12.87
C SER A 131 8.85 7.34 -12.62
N ILE A 132 8.66 6.96 -11.35
CA ILE A 132 7.74 5.90 -10.93
C ILE A 132 6.28 6.33 -11.15
N VAL A 133 5.94 7.58 -10.83
CA VAL A 133 4.60 8.12 -11.06
C VAL A 133 4.26 8.09 -12.56
N ASN A 134 5.18 8.55 -13.41
CA ASN A 134 4.99 8.55 -14.86
C ASN A 134 4.87 7.14 -15.43
N PHE A 135 5.67 6.19 -14.92
CA PHE A 135 5.54 4.77 -15.25
C PHE A 135 4.14 4.22 -14.93
N ALA A 136 3.64 4.48 -13.72
CA ALA A 136 2.32 4.01 -13.32
C ALA A 136 1.21 4.66 -14.17
N LEU A 137 1.30 5.97 -14.42
CA LEU A 137 0.34 6.69 -15.26
C LEU A 137 0.35 6.21 -16.72
N SER A 138 1.51 5.93 -17.31
CA SER A 138 1.60 5.44 -18.69
C SER A 138 1.01 4.04 -18.86
N ARG A 139 0.97 3.26 -17.78
CA ARG A 139 0.32 1.94 -17.72
C ARG A 139 -1.14 1.98 -17.26
N GLY A 140 -1.72 3.16 -17.09
CA GLY A 140 -3.16 3.33 -16.85
C GLY A 140 -3.57 3.61 -15.40
N ALA A 141 -2.63 3.90 -14.49
CA ALA A 141 -2.98 4.35 -13.15
C ALA A 141 -3.90 5.59 -13.21
N LYS A 142 -4.99 5.59 -12.44
CA LYS A 142 -5.95 6.67 -12.48
C LYS A 142 -5.36 7.89 -11.79
N ARG A 143 -5.35 9.03 -12.49
CA ARG A 143 -5.17 10.33 -11.81
C ARG A 143 -6.38 10.53 -10.93
N ASN A 144 -6.18 10.48 -9.62
CA ASN A 144 -7.24 10.78 -8.67
C ASN A 144 -7.57 12.28 -8.79
N ARG A 145 -8.50 12.63 -9.70
CA ARG A 145 -9.04 13.98 -9.81
C ARG A 145 -9.97 14.14 -8.63
N ARG A 146 -9.59 14.98 -7.66
CA ARG A 146 -10.55 15.50 -6.69
C ARG A 146 -11.72 16.06 -7.48
N GLN A 147 -12.91 15.47 -7.37
CA GLN A 147 -14.13 16.17 -7.73
C GLN A 147 -14.19 17.37 -6.78
N ARG A 148 -13.81 18.55 -7.28
CA ARG A 148 -14.40 19.78 -6.77
C ARG A 148 -15.86 19.71 -7.20
N SER A 149 -16.71 19.16 -6.35
CA SER A 149 -18.13 19.50 -6.38
C SER A 149 -18.20 21.01 -6.18
N GLN A 150 -18.56 21.71 -7.26
CA GLN A 150 -18.97 23.12 -7.22
C GLN A 150 -20.24 23.26 -6.40
#